data_AF-A0A8H7CYK3-F1
#
_entry.id   AF-A0A8H7CYK3-F1
#
_cell.length_a   1.000
_cell.length_b   1.000
_cell.length_c   1.000
_cell.angle_alpha   90.00
_cell.angle_beta   90.00
_cell.angle_gamma   90.00
#
_symmetry.space_group_name_H-M   'P 1'
#
loop_
_entity.id
_entity.type
_entity.pdbx_description
1 polymer ?
#
loop_
_entity_poly.entity_id
_entity_poly.type
_entity_poly.pdbx_seq_one_letter_code
_entity_poly.pdbx_strand_id
1 'polypeptide(L)'
;MFTLSTRRWLPVALHLRRFTASIPPSPLESLNKEQIIHNKLTERFAPSQLQILDVSGGCGTFFAITIASEAFKGMPMVKQHQLVTRTIKEEIEEIHGLQIKTSIQ
;
A
#
# COMPACT_ATOMS: atom_id res chain seq x y z
N MET A 1 -66.92 -8.17 18.56
CA MET A 1 -65.60 -8.40 19.19
C MET A 1 -64.53 -8.12 18.15
N PHE A 2 -63.92 -6.93 18.15
CA PHE A 2 -62.80 -6.58 17.27
C PHE A 2 -61.58 -6.33 18.15
N THR A 3 -60.52 -7.11 17.96
CA THR A 3 -59.27 -6.98 18.73
C THR A 3 -58.36 -5.95 18.06
N LEU A 4 -58.02 -4.86 18.76
CA LEU A 4 -57.02 -3.90 18.31
C LEU A 4 -55.63 -4.53 18.40
N SER A 5 -55.02 -4.80 17.24
CA SER A 5 -53.62 -5.18 17.12
C SER A 5 -52.75 -3.92 17.16
N THR A 6 -52.19 -3.61 18.33
CA THR A 6 -51.23 -2.51 18.50
C THR A 6 -49.88 -2.91 17.92
N ARG A 7 -49.55 -2.37 16.74
CA ARG A 7 -48.25 -2.52 16.09
C ARG A 7 -47.22 -1.67 16.86
N ARG A 8 -46.39 -2.33 17.67
CA ARG A 8 -45.31 -1.70 18.45
C ARG A 8 -44.12 -1.42 17.52
N TRP A 9 -43.89 -0.16 17.19
CA TRP A 9 -42.72 0.28 16.43
C TRP A 9 -41.50 0.30 17.36
N LEU A 10 -40.47 -0.49 17.04
CA LEU A 10 -39.17 -0.43 17.73
C LEU A 10 -38.34 0.70 17.10
N PRO A 11 -37.66 1.54 17.91
CA PRO A 11 -36.77 2.56 17.37
C PRO A 11 -35.56 1.87 16.72
N VAL A 12 -35.27 2.23 15.47
CA VAL A 12 -34.01 1.86 14.80
C VAL A 12 -32.88 2.56 15.56
N ALA A 13 -32.18 1.82 16.41
CA ALA A 13 -31.00 2.31 17.07
C ALA A 13 -29.95 2.70 16.02
N LEU A 14 -29.68 4.01 15.89
CA LEU A 14 -28.54 4.51 15.13
C LEU A 14 -27.28 3.89 15.71
N HIS A 15 -26.76 2.87 15.03
CA HIS A 15 -25.43 2.36 15.31
C HIS A 15 -24.44 3.43 14.84
N LEU A 16 -24.00 4.27 15.77
CA LEU A 16 -22.86 5.15 15.54
C LEU A 16 -21.68 4.25 15.17
N ARG A 17 -21.35 4.18 13.87
CA ARG A 17 -20.11 3.56 13.40
C ARG A 17 -18.96 4.32 14.08
N ARG A 18 -18.39 3.70 15.11
CA ARG A 18 -17.12 4.15 15.68
C ARG A 18 -16.06 3.90 14.63
N PHE A 19 -15.68 4.95 13.90
CA PHE A 19 -14.47 4.93 13.10
C PHE A 19 -13.28 4.90 14.07
N THR A 20 -12.67 3.73 14.24
CA THR A 20 -11.35 3.63 14.85
C THR A 20 -10.36 4.20 13.84
N ALA A 21 -9.91 5.44 14.03
CA ALA A 21 -8.76 5.96 13.32
C ALA A 21 -7.53 5.17 13.81
N SER A 22 -6.95 4.33 12.95
CA SER A 22 -5.61 3.80 13.16
C SER A 22 -4.65 4.97 13.24
N ILE A 23 -3.80 5.00 14.26
CA ILE A 23 -2.80 6.05 14.46
C ILE A 23 -1.92 6.13 13.19
N PRO A 24 -1.76 7.32 12.55
CA PRO A 24 -0.80 7.49 11.47
C PRO A 24 0.59 7.13 11.97
N PRO A 25 1.36 6.28 11.27
CA PRO A 25 2.75 6.08 11.65
C PRO A 25 3.51 7.38 11.47
N SER A 26 4.53 7.54 12.31
CA SER A 26 5.26 8.78 12.40
C SER A 26 6.05 9.04 11.11
N PRO A 27 6.19 10.30 10.64
CA PRO A 27 6.96 10.63 9.43
C PRO A 27 8.43 10.16 9.44
N LEU A 28 8.97 9.84 10.60
CA LEU A 28 10.34 9.32 10.74
C LEU A 28 10.44 7.83 10.37
N GLU A 29 9.37 7.05 10.55
CA GLU A 29 9.35 5.63 10.21
C GLU A 29 9.26 5.40 8.69
N SER A 30 8.53 6.24 7.97
CA SER A 30 8.42 6.15 6.50
C SER A 30 9.75 6.43 5.82
N LEU A 31 10.47 7.47 6.23
CA LEU A 31 11.79 7.82 5.70
C LEU A 31 12.80 6.67 5.81
N ASN A 32 12.82 5.99 6.96
CA ASN A 32 13.70 4.83 7.16
C ASN A 32 13.34 3.68 6.21
N LYS A 33 12.05 3.40 6.00
CA LYS A 33 11.59 2.34 5.09
C LYS A 33 11.91 2.67 3.63
N GLU A 34 11.68 3.92 3.20
CA GLU A 34 12.01 4.38 1.84
C GLU A 34 13.49 4.18 1.52
N GLN A 35 14.38 4.53 2.45
CA GLN A 35 15.84 4.37 2.27
C GLN A 35 16.26 2.90 2.16
N ILE A 36 15.68 2.01 2.97
CA ILE A 36 15.98 0.57 2.91
C ILE A 36 15.55 -0.01 1.55
N ILE A 37 14.33 0.31 1.11
CA ILE A 37 13.79 -0.11 -0.19
C ILE A 37 14.67 0.45 -1.32
N HIS A 38 15.08 1.71 -1.21
CA HIS A 38 15.96 2.36 -2.19
C HIS A 38 17.28 1.60 -2.36
N ASN A 39 17.94 1.27 -1.26
CA ASN A 39 19.23 0.59 -1.28
C ASN A 39 19.12 -0.82 -1.86
N LYS A 40 18.13 -1.62 -1.42
CA LYS A 40 17.91 -2.97 -1.95
C LYS A 40 17.64 -2.98 -3.46
N LEU A 41 16.80 -2.06 -3.94
CA LEU A 41 16.49 -1.97 -5.37
C LEU A 41 17.70 -1.49 -6.18
N THR A 42 18.50 -0.59 -5.61
CA THR A 42 19.73 -0.10 -6.24
C THR A 42 20.76 -1.22 -6.39
N GLU A 43 21.01 -1.97 -5.32
CA GLU A 43 21.94 -3.11 -5.32
C GLU A 43 21.51 -4.23 -6.28
N ARG A 44 20.21 -4.51 -6.38
CA ARG A 44 19.71 -5.63 -7.17
C ARG A 44 19.60 -5.34 -8.66
N PHE A 45 19.17 -4.15 -9.02
CA PHE A 45 18.77 -3.83 -10.41
C PHE A 45 19.64 -2.78 -11.08
N ALA A 46 20.59 -2.16 -10.35
CA ALA A 46 21.42 -1.06 -10.84
C ALA A 46 20.61 -0.07 -11.73
N PRO A 47 19.49 0.48 -11.22
CA PRO A 47 18.56 1.24 -12.02
C PRO A 47 19.17 2.58 -12.45
N SER A 48 18.86 3.01 -13.67
CA SER A 48 19.19 4.35 -14.17
C SER A 48 18.33 5.42 -13.53
N GLN A 49 17.09 5.07 -13.16
CA GLN A 49 16.16 5.93 -12.45
C GLN A 49 15.40 5.12 -11.40
N LEU A 50 15.43 5.59 -10.15
CA LEU A 50 14.68 5.01 -9.04
C LEU A 50 14.00 6.14 -8.25
N GLN A 51 12.67 6.03 -8.09
CA GLN A 51 11.88 6.94 -7.29
C GLN A 51 10.93 6.13 -6.40
N ILE A 52 10.91 6.48 -5.12
CA ILE A 52 10.02 5.89 -4.11
C ILE A 52 9.32 7.06 -3.43
N LEU A 53 7.99 6.99 -3.37
CA LEU A 53 7.15 8.04 -2.79
C LEU A 53 6.14 7.40 -1.84
N ASP A 54 6.11 7.86 -0.58
CA ASP A 54 4.98 7.61 0.31
C ASP A 54 3.73 8.35 -0.20
N VAL A 55 2.69 7.60 -0.56
CA VAL A 55 1.38 8.13 -0.98
C VAL A 55 0.28 7.71 -0.02
N SER A 56 0.65 7.33 1.19
CA SER A 56 -0.30 7.01 2.23
C SER A 56 -0.88 8.30 2.82
N GLY A 57 -2.15 8.57 2.53
CA GLY A 57 -2.85 9.79 2.99
C GLY A 57 -3.15 9.83 4.49
N GLY A 58 -2.18 9.48 5.35
CA GLY A 58 -2.31 9.51 6.81
C GLY A 58 -2.41 8.14 7.50
N CYS A 59 -2.13 7.03 6.81
CA CYS A 59 -2.04 5.70 7.44
C CYS A 59 -0.73 4.95 7.16
N GLY A 60 0.22 5.52 6.39
CA GLY A 60 1.61 5.05 6.31
C GLY A 60 1.92 3.73 5.62
N THR A 61 1.04 3.25 4.74
CA THR A 61 1.12 1.85 4.29
C THR A 61 1.03 1.69 2.77
N PHE A 62 1.24 2.77 2.01
CA PHE A 62 1.20 2.72 0.54
C PHE A 62 2.36 3.49 -0.10
N PHE A 63 3.20 2.76 -0.82
CA PHE A 63 4.33 3.32 -1.55
C PHE A 63 4.12 3.25 -3.06
N ALA A 64 4.51 4.30 -3.77
CA ALA A 64 4.61 4.31 -5.22
C ALA A 64 6.09 4.23 -5.63
N ILE A 65 6.45 3.14 -6.32
CA ILE A 65 7.81 2.86 -6.77
C ILE A 65 7.85 2.95 -8.29
N THR A 66 8.74 3.80 -8.81
CA THR A 66 9.05 3.90 -10.24
C THR A 66 10.50 3.52 -10.44
N ILE A 67 10.75 2.50 -11.25
CA ILE A 67 12.09 1.97 -11.51
C ILE A 67 12.32 1.78 -13.00
N ALA A 68 13.43 2.33 -13.48
CA ALA A 68 13.93 2.12 -14.83
C ALA A 68 15.25 1.35 -14.78
N SER A 69 15.32 0.21 -15.47
CA SER A 69 16.52 -0.63 -15.51
C SER A 69 16.54 -1.50 -16.76
N GLU A 70 17.73 -1.71 -17.31
CA GLU A 70 17.98 -2.69 -18.38
C GLU A 70 17.65 -4.12 -17.94
N ALA A 71 17.65 -4.40 -16.64
CA ALA A 71 17.33 -5.70 -16.07
C ALA A 71 15.92 -6.17 -16.42
N PHE A 72 15.01 -5.30 -16.86
CA PHE A 72 13.64 -5.66 -17.24
C PHE A 72 13.50 -6.02 -18.73
N LYS A 73 14.56 -5.87 -19.53
CA LYS A 73 14.54 -6.12 -20.97
C LYS A 73 14.17 -7.57 -21.27
N GLY A 74 13.19 -7.76 -22.16
CA GLY A 74 12.71 -9.10 -22.56
C GLY A 74 11.82 -9.80 -21.54
N MET A 75 11.47 -9.16 -20.41
CA MET A 75 10.50 -9.70 -19.46
C MET A 75 9.10 -9.10 -19.65
N PRO A 76 8.02 -9.87 -19.48
CA PRO A 76 6.67 -9.32 -19.40
C PRO A 76 6.49 -8.50 -18.11
N MET A 77 5.68 -7.45 -18.17
CA MET A 77 5.41 -6.52 -17.06
C MET A 77 5.10 -7.22 -15.73
N VAL A 78 4.26 -8.27 -15.76
CA VAL A 78 3.90 -9.03 -14.55
C VAL A 78 5.13 -9.66 -13.89
N LYS A 79 6.06 -10.22 -14.67
CA LYS A 79 7.31 -10.80 -14.13
C LYS A 79 8.22 -9.72 -13.57
N GLN A 80 8.29 -8.55 -14.22
CA GLN A 80 9.06 -7.41 -13.71
C GLN A 80 8.52 -6.98 -12.33
N HIS A 81 7.21 -6.81 -12.22
CA HIS A 81 6.56 -6.46 -10.95
C HIS A 81 6.79 -7.53 -9.87
N GLN A 82 6.61 -8.81 -10.21
CA GLN A 82 6.90 -9.91 -9.28
C GLN A 82 8.35 -9.92 -8.82
N LEU A 83 9.30 -9.61 -9.72
CA LEU A 83 10.72 -9.56 -9.40
C LEU A 83 11.02 -8.44 -8.40
N VAL A 84 10.48 -7.23 -8.64
CA VAL A 84 10.61 -6.09 -7.73
C VAL A 84 9.98 -6.40 -6.38
N THR A 85 8.73 -6.89 -6.35
CA THR A 85 8.02 -7.25 -5.11
C THR A 85 8.78 -8.31 -4.31
N ARG A 86 9.39 -9.31 -4.96
CA ARG A 86 10.18 -10.33 -4.28
C ARG A 86 11.42 -9.77 -3.61
N THR A 87 12.10 -8.80 -4.23
CA THR A 87 13.32 -8.19 -3.69
C THR A 87 13.05 -7.42 -2.40
N ILE A 88 11.90 -6.75 -2.31
CA ILE A 88 11.56 -5.89 -1.19
C ILE A 88 10.57 -6.53 -0.22
N LYS A 89 10.20 -7.80 -0.45
CA LYS A 89 9.08 -8.48 0.24
C LYS A 89 9.18 -8.36 1.76
N GLU A 90 10.37 -8.58 2.29
CA GLU A 90 10.68 -8.56 3.72
C GLU A 90 10.45 -7.17 4.35
N GLU A 91 10.74 -6.11 3.61
CA GLU A 91 10.53 -4.72 4.05
C GLU A 91 9.06 -4.30 3.98
N ILE A 92 8.29 -4.97 3.12
CA ILE A 92 6.91 -4.62 2.79
C ILE A 92 5.87 -5.57 3.39
N GLU A 93 6.25 -6.53 4.26
CA GLU A 93 5.29 -7.48 4.83
C GLU A 93 4.16 -6.79 5.62
N GLU A 94 4.41 -5.60 6.13
CA GLU A 94 3.46 -4.81 6.91
C GLU A 94 2.73 -3.72 6.11
N ILE A 95 3.10 -3.45 4.85
CA ILE A 95 2.42 -2.41 4.06
C ILE A 95 1.13 -2.94 3.46
N HIS A 96 0.11 -2.09 3.44
CA HIS A 96 -1.24 -2.42 3.00
C HIS A 96 -1.33 -2.45 1.46
N GLY A 97 -0.41 -1.79 0.76
CA GLY A 97 -0.35 -1.82 -0.69
C GLY A 97 0.89 -1.13 -1.26
N LEU A 98 1.13 -1.35 -2.54
CA LEU A 98 2.19 -0.70 -3.28
C LEU A 98 1.80 -0.57 -4.75
N GLN A 99 2.31 0.47 -5.39
CA GLN A 99 2.21 0.67 -6.82
C GLN A 99 3.59 0.56 -7.44
N ILE A 100 3.76 -0.33 -8.40
CA ILE A 100 5.01 -0.48 -9.16
C ILE A 100 4.79 0.02 -10.58
N LYS A 101 5.72 0.85 -11.03
CA LYS A 101 5.89 1.23 -12.43
C LYS A 101 7.30 0.82 -12.86
N THR A 102 7.38 -0.11 -13.79
CA THR A 102 8.65 -0.50 -14.41
C THR A 102 8.78 0.13 -15.79
N SER A 103 9.98 0.51 -16.14
CA SER A 103 10.33 0.98 -17.49
C SER A 103 11.67 0.38 -17.90
N ILE A 104 11.79 0.07 -19.18
CA ILE A 104 13.07 -0.37 -19.74
C ILE A 104 13.77 0.89 -20.22
N GLN A 105 15.00 1.11 -19.76
CA GLN A 105 15.87 2.16 -20.24
C GLN A 105 17.08 1.53 -20.91
#